data_AF-A0A815VXM4-F1
#
_entry.id   AF-A0A815VXM4-F1
#
_cell.length_a   1.000
_cell.length_b   1.000
_cell.length_c   1.000
_cell.angle_alpha   90.00
_cell.angle_beta   90.00
_cell.angle_gamma   90.00
#
_symmetry.space_group_name_H-M   'P 1'
#
loop_
_entity.id
_entity.type
_entity.pdbx_description
1 polymer ?
#
loop_
_entity_poly.entity_id
_entity_poly.type
_entity_poly.pdbx_seq_one_letter_code
_entity_poly.pdbx_strand_id
1 'polypeptide(L)'
;MLFSTVVIVVLFSFNGILQAAKCPNIATVSEFTASRYAGVWYEIYRNTIIFELGAKCVNATYTLNDDGSIGVWNQAVNLFGHYTSINGTAKVKNSAQPGALVVSFNSPNEQKRYLQKQLMH
;
A
#
# COMPACT_ATOMS: atom_id res chain seq x y z
N MET A 1 -51.04 -2.62 50.11
CA MET A 1 -50.25 -3.30 49.06
C MET A 1 -49.28 -2.28 48.50
N LEU A 2 -47.99 -2.38 48.81
CA LEU A 2 -46.95 -1.50 48.26
C LEU A 2 -45.82 -2.39 47.73
N PHE A 3 -45.84 -2.66 46.42
CA PHE A 3 -44.68 -3.19 45.71
C PHE A 3 -44.05 -2.00 44.99
N SER A 4 -43.07 -1.34 45.61
CA SER A 4 -42.29 -0.30 44.96
C SER A 4 -41.09 -0.97 44.27
N THR A 5 -41.08 -0.92 42.95
CA THR A 5 -40.12 -1.59 42.07
C THR A 5 -38.71 -1.02 42.25
N VAL A 6 -37.74 -1.89 42.56
CA VAL A 6 -36.32 -1.54 42.57
C VAL A 6 -35.85 -1.35 41.13
N VAL A 7 -35.48 -0.12 40.75
CA VAL A 7 -34.84 0.18 39.47
C VAL A 7 -33.36 -0.17 39.59
N ILE A 8 -32.96 -1.33 39.08
CA ILE A 8 -31.54 -1.72 38.98
C ILE A 8 -30.95 -1.01 37.75
N VAL A 9 -30.20 0.05 37.98
CA VAL A 9 -29.38 0.69 36.93
C VAL A 9 -28.11 -0.14 36.76
N VAL A 10 -28.07 -0.99 35.73
CA VAL A 10 -26.86 -1.74 35.36
C VAL A 10 -25.93 -0.80 34.60
N LEU A 11 -24.89 -0.30 35.27
CA LEU A 11 -23.78 0.41 34.64
C LEU A 11 -22.94 -0.62 33.86
N PHE A 12 -23.16 -0.72 32.56
CA PHE A 12 -22.27 -1.48 31.67
C PHE A 12 -20.93 -0.74 31.54
N SER A 13 -19.94 -1.14 32.34
CA SER A 13 -18.55 -0.69 32.19
C SER A 13 -17.97 -1.25 30.90
N PHE A 14 -18.02 -0.47 29.82
CA PHE A 14 -17.43 -0.81 28.53
C PHE A 14 -15.90 -0.71 28.62
N ASN A 15 -15.24 -1.74 29.17
CA ASN A 15 -13.78 -1.86 29.15
C ASN A 15 -13.34 -2.41 27.78
N GLY A 16 -13.59 -1.64 26.71
CA GLY A 16 -13.07 -1.93 25.39
C GLY A 16 -11.58 -1.60 25.34
N ILE A 17 -10.72 -2.61 25.42
CA ILE A 17 -9.30 -2.43 25.07
C ILE A 17 -9.26 -2.17 23.56
N LEU A 18 -8.91 -0.94 23.16
CA LEU A 18 -8.57 -0.61 21.77
C LEU A 18 -7.26 -1.32 21.41
N GLN A 19 -7.33 -2.62 21.17
CA GLN A 19 -6.22 -3.36 20.61
C GLN A 19 -6.18 -3.05 19.12
N ALA A 20 -5.13 -2.36 18.67
CA ALA A 20 -4.89 -2.14 17.25
C ALA A 20 -4.90 -3.50 16.53
N ALA A 21 -5.89 -3.73 15.66
CA ALA A 21 -5.96 -4.93 14.87
C ALA A 21 -4.68 -5.05 14.03
N LYS A 22 -3.99 -6.19 14.12
CA LYS A 22 -2.88 -6.48 13.22
C LYS A 22 -3.44 -6.63 11.81
N CYS A 23 -2.73 -6.09 10.82
CA CYS A 23 -3.10 -6.33 9.42
C CYS A 23 -3.09 -7.85 9.15
N PRO A 24 -4.06 -8.38 8.40
CA PRO A 24 -4.06 -9.78 8.02
C PRO A 24 -2.82 -10.10 7.19
N ASN A 25 -2.34 -11.33 7.29
CA ASN A 25 -1.27 -11.81 6.42
C ASN A 25 -1.89 -12.16 5.06
N ILE A 26 -1.39 -11.51 4.01
CA ILE A 26 -1.90 -11.69 2.65
C ILE A 26 -0.89 -12.50 1.84
N ALA A 27 -1.37 -13.54 1.15
CA ALA A 27 -0.55 -14.34 0.27
C ALA A 27 0.02 -13.47 -0.87
N THR A 28 1.28 -13.74 -1.23
CA THR A 28 1.96 -13.08 -2.35
C THR A 28 2.20 -14.08 -3.48
N VAL A 29 2.46 -13.57 -4.68
CA VAL A 29 2.78 -14.42 -5.84
C VAL A 29 4.07 -15.19 -5.57
N SER A 30 3.98 -16.52 -5.52
CA SER A 30 5.11 -17.41 -5.21
C SER A 30 6.12 -17.54 -6.35
N GLU A 31 5.66 -17.42 -7.60
CA GLU A 31 6.49 -17.53 -8.81
C GLU A 31 6.86 -16.16 -9.40
N PHE A 32 7.01 -15.15 -8.54
CA PHE A 32 7.33 -13.80 -8.99
C PHE A 32 8.70 -13.77 -9.65
N THR A 33 8.74 -13.30 -10.90
CA THR A 33 9.99 -13.06 -11.64
C THR A 33 10.03 -11.61 -12.11
N ALA A 34 11.01 -10.83 -11.64
CA ALA A 34 11.12 -9.41 -11.95
C ALA A 34 11.18 -9.11 -13.46
N SER A 35 11.82 -9.99 -14.25
CA SER A 35 11.91 -9.85 -15.70
C SER A 35 10.56 -9.91 -16.41
N ARG A 36 9.62 -10.72 -15.91
CA ARG A 36 8.26 -10.82 -16.45
C ARG A 36 7.39 -9.64 -16.00
N TYR A 37 7.76 -8.98 -14.92
CA TYR A 37 7.05 -7.84 -14.36
C TYR A 37 7.54 -6.49 -14.93
N ALA A 38 8.76 -6.46 -15.48
CA ALA A 38 9.33 -5.30 -16.14
C ALA A 38 8.46 -4.79 -17.29
N GLY A 39 8.51 -3.48 -17.53
CA GLY A 39 7.69 -2.80 -18.53
C GLY A 39 6.76 -1.76 -17.93
N VAL A 40 5.80 -1.29 -18.74
CA VAL A 40 4.87 -0.22 -18.38
C VAL A 40 3.55 -0.81 -17.90
N TRP A 41 3.10 -0.35 -16.74
CA TRP A 41 1.83 -0.68 -16.14
C TRP A 41 0.97 0.56 -15.98
N TYR A 42 -0.31 0.46 -16.36
CA TYR A 42 -1.27 1.54 -16.20
C TYR A 42 -2.12 1.30 -14.96
N GLU A 43 -2.33 2.35 -14.18
CA GLU A 43 -3.21 2.28 -13.03
C GLU A 43 -4.67 2.36 -13.46
N ILE A 44 -5.42 1.28 -13.28
CA ILE A 44 -6.84 1.21 -13.61
C ILE A 44 -7.71 1.61 -12.40
N TYR A 45 -7.32 1.16 -11.20
CA TYR A 45 -8.00 1.46 -9.95
C TYR A 45 -7.00 1.66 -8.81
N ARG A 46 -7.36 2.51 -7.84
CA ARG A 46 -6.59 2.74 -6.62
C ARG A 46 -7.50 3.06 -5.44
N ASN A 47 -6.98 2.84 -4.24
CA ASN A 47 -7.54 3.45 -3.03
C ASN A 47 -7.15 4.92 -2.98
N THR A 48 -8.03 5.78 -2.49
CA THR A 48 -7.72 7.21 -2.37
C THR A 48 -6.68 7.44 -1.28
N ILE A 49 -5.53 7.95 -1.70
CA ILE A 49 -4.39 8.27 -0.83
C ILE A 49 -3.86 9.65 -1.20
N ILE A 50 -3.46 10.42 -0.18
CA ILE A 50 -3.20 11.86 -0.29
C ILE A 50 -2.12 12.18 -1.33
N PHE A 51 -1.13 11.30 -1.48
CA PHE A 51 0.00 11.51 -2.40
C PHE A 51 -0.36 11.40 -3.88
N GLU A 52 -1.48 10.76 -4.21
CA GLU A 52 -2.00 10.63 -5.58
C GLU A 52 -3.20 11.56 -5.83
N LEU A 53 -3.49 12.46 -4.88
CA LEU A 53 -4.63 13.35 -5.00
C LEU A 53 -4.49 14.25 -6.24
N GLY A 54 -5.48 14.17 -7.13
CA GLY A 54 -5.49 14.94 -8.37
C GLY A 54 -4.59 14.41 -9.49
N ALA A 55 -3.89 13.28 -9.28
CA ALA A 55 -3.13 12.61 -10.32
C ALA A 55 -4.05 11.83 -11.29
N LYS A 56 -3.86 12.04 -12.59
CA LYS A 56 -4.54 11.33 -13.70
C LYS A 56 -3.51 10.70 -14.63
N CYS A 57 -3.97 9.78 -15.50
CA CYS A 57 -3.13 9.09 -16.49
C CYS A 57 -1.89 8.45 -15.87
N VAL A 58 -2.06 7.83 -14.70
CA VAL A 58 -0.96 7.27 -13.92
C VAL A 58 -0.42 6.00 -14.57
N ASN A 59 0.89 5.95 -14.75
CA ASN A 59 1.60 4.74 -15.13
C ASN A 59 2.82 4.52 -14.24
N ALA A 60 3.30 3.27 -14.23
CA ALA A 60 4.52 2.85 -13.57
C ALA A 60 5.37 2.07 -14.57
N THR A 61 6.62 2.48 -14.73
CA THR A 61 7.61 1.73 -15.53
C THR A 61 8.55 1.01 -14.58
N TYR A 62 8.64 -0.31 -14.75
CA TYR A 62 9.55 -1.17 -13.99
C TYR A 62 10.73 -1.59 -14.84
N THR A 63 11.94 -1.43 -14.32
CA THR A 63 13.19 -1.83 -14.98
C THR A 63 13.98 -2.79 -14.11
N LEU A 64 14.80 -3.64 -14.73
CA LEU A 64 15.77 -4.47 -14.02
C LEU A 64 17.09 -3.70 -13.87
N ASN A 65 17.63 -3.68 -12.65
CA ASN A 65 18.95 -3.16 -12.38
C ASN A 65 19.96 -4.30 -12.25
N ASP A 66 21.25 -4.00 -12.45
CA ASP A 66 22.33 -5.00 -12.39
C ASP A 66 22.51 -5.62 -11.00
N ASP A 67 22.11 -4.92 -9.93
CA ASP A 67 22.16 -5.41 -8.55
C ASP A 67 20.98 -6.33 -8.18
N GLY A 68 20.13 -6.68 -9.16
CA GLY A 68 18.93 -7.49 -8.97
C GLY A 68 17.75 -6.74 -8.35
N SER A 69 17.87 -5.44 -8.11
CA SER A 69 16.74 -4.60 -7.72
C SER A 69 15.88 -4.19 -8.92
N ILE A 70 14.69 -3.67 -8.63
CA ILE A 70 13.76 -3.20 -9.65
C ILE A 70 13.71 -1.67 -9.59
N GLY A 71 14.02 -1.00 -10.69
CA GLY A 71 13.76 0.43 -10.84
C GLY A 71 12.26 0.69 -10.93
N VAL A 72 11.78 1.73 -10.25
CA VAL A 72 10.37 2.15 -10.25
C VAL A 72 10.32 3.59 -10.70
N TRP A 73 9.63 3.86 -11.82
CA TRP A 73 9.33 5.21 -12.26
C TRP A 73 7.83 5.38 -12.40
N ASN A 74 7.23 6.18 -11.51
CA ASN A 74 5.82 6.52 -11.61
C ASN A 74 5.68 7.89 -12.27
N GLN A 75 4.77 8.03 -13.23
CA GLN A 75 4.43 9.29 -13.86
C GLN A 75 2.91 9.51 -13.83
N ALA A 76 2.51 10.77 -13.70
CA ALA A 76 1.12 11.20 -13.76
C ALA A 76 0.98 12.57 -14.41
N VAL A 77 -0.26 12.96 -14.67
CA VAL A 77 -0.66 14.33 -15.01
C VAL A 77 -1.40 14.92 -13.81
N ASN A 78 -0.97 16.09 -13.33
CA ASN A 78 -1.59 16.75 -12.19
C ASN A 78 -2.88 17.52 -12.60
N LEU A 79 -3.53 18.15 -11.62
CA LEU A 79 -4.77 18.92 -11.85
C LEU A 79 -4.61 20.11 -12.81
N PHE A 80 -3.38 20.58 -13.01
CA PHE A 80 -3.05 21.68 -13.91
C PHE A 80 -2.62 21.20 -15.31
N GLY A 81 -2.67 19.89 -15.56
CA GLY A 81 -2.27 19.32 -16.84
C GLY A 81 -0.76 19.13 -17.00
N HIS A 82 0.04 19.36 -15.96
CA HIS A 82 1.49 19.16 -16.02
C HIS A 82 1.87 17.73 -15.65
N TYR A 83 2.89 17.20 -16.33
CA TYR A 83 3.48 15.93 -15.96
C TYR A 83 4.23 16.03 -14.63
N THR A 84 4.02 15.05 -13.77
CA THR A 84 4.77 14.84 -12.53
C THR A 84 5.31 13.42 -12.51
N SER A 85 6.45 13.22 -11.87
CA SER A 85 7.06 11.89 -11.77
C SER A 85 7.87 11.70 -10.49
N ILE A 86 8.04 10.44 -10.11
CA ILE A 86 8.88 10.06 -8.97
C ILE A 86 9.65 8.76 -9.28
N ASN A 87 10.94 8.77 -8.94
CA ASN A 87 11.83 7.62 -9.05
C ASN A 87 11.90 6.87 -7.73
N GLY A 88 12.09 5.56 -7.80
CA GLY A 88 12.32 4.71 -6.66
C GLY A 88 12.98 3.39 -7.02
N THR A 89 13.19 2.57 -6.00
CA THR A 89 13.78 1.24 -6.11
C THR A 89 12.95 0.26 -5.29
N ALA A 90 12.68 -0.92 -5.85
CA ALA A 90 12.04 -2.02 -5.17
C ALA A 90 12.99 -3.19 -4.97
N LYS A 91 12.91 -3.84 -3.80
CA LYS A 91 13.70 -5.02 -3.43
C LYS A 91 12.81 -6.08 -2.76
N VAL A 92 13.11 -7.36 -3.00
CA VAL A 92 12.45 -8.47 -2.32
C VAL A 92 12.81 -8.43 -0.83
N LYS A 93 11.79 -8.41 0.04
CA LYS A 93 12.00 -8.33 1.50
C LYS A 93 12.48 -9.66 2.08
N ASN A 94 11.90 -10.76 1.61
CA ASN A 94 12.12 -12.11 2.09
C ASN A 94 12.09 -13.04 0.89
N SER A 95 13.17 -13.79 0.65
CA SER A 95 13.26 -14.73 -0.47
C SER A 95 12.20 -15.85 -0.42
N ALA A 96 11.67 -16.18 0.76
CA ALA A 96 10.54 -17.10 0.90
C ALA A 96 9.20 -16.54 0.41
N GLN A 97 9.12 -15.24 0.11
CA GLN A 97 7.95 -14.54 -0.41
C GLN A 97 8.40 -13.60 -1.55
N PRO A 98 8.75 -14.13 -2.73
CA PRO A 98 9.38 -13.34 -3.79
C PRO A 98 8.46 -12.24 -4.34
N GLY A 99 7.14 -12.40 -4.26
CA GLY A 99 6.17 -11.35 -4.58
C GLY A 99 6.03 -10.24 -3.53
N ALA A 100 6.73 -10.31 -2.40
CA ALA A 100 6.72 -9.29 -1.34
C ALA A 100 7.88 -8.30 -1.52
N LEU A 101 7.58 -7.18 -2.18
CA LEU A 101 8.55 -6.11 -2.45
C LEU A 101 8.45 -4.98 -1.41
N VAL A 102 9.59 -4.36 -1.12
CA VAL A 102 9.67 -3.06 -0.42
C VAL A 102 10.11 -2.01 -1.41
N VAL A 103 9.37 -0.90 -1.48
CA VAL A 103 9.68 0.21 -2.39
C VAL A 103 10.18 1.41 -1.59
N SER A 104 11.23 2.04 -2.08
CA SER A 104 11.75 3.31 -1.57
C SER A 104 11.73 4.33 -2.68
N PHE A 105 11.19 5.52 -2.43
CA PHE A 105 11.19 6.62 -3.40
C PHE A 105 12.20 7.70 -3.04
N ASN A 106 12.80 8.28 -4.08
CA ASN A 106 13.77 9.36 -3.98
C ASN A 106 13.04 10.69 -3.79
N SER A 107 12.40 10.88 -2.64
CA SER A 107 11.71 12.11 -2.25
C SER A 107 12.33 12.68 -0.97
N PRO A 108 12.47 14.01 -0.83
CA PRO A 108 12.96 14.64 0.40
C PRO A 108 12.16 14.27 1.65
N ASN A 109 10.90 13.87 1.49
CA ASN A 109 10.01 13.45 2.59
C ASN A 109 9.97 11.91 2.75
N GLU A 110 11.09 11.23 2.46
CA GLU A 110 11.27 9.78 2.37
C GLU A 110 10.47 9.00 3.43
N GLN A 111 9.26 8.59 3.06
CA GLN A 111 8.54 7.57 3.79
C GLN A 111 8.84 6.25 3.08
N LYS A 112 9.80 5.49 3.65
CA LYS A 112 10.01 4.06 3.35
C LYS A 112 8.68 3.35 3.54
N ARG A 113 7.90 3.22 2.46
CA ARG A 113 6.57 2.65 2.51
C ARG A 113 6.58 1.40 1.68
N TYR A 114 6.21 0.31 2.33
CA TYR A 114 5.85 -0.93 1.69
C TYR A 114 4.67 -0.66 0.76
N LEU A 115 4.94 -0.21 -0.47
CA LEU A 115 3.95 -0.30 -1.53
C LEU A 115 3.84 -1.77 -1.88
N GLN A 116 3.01 -2.49 -1.12
CA GLN A 116 2.32 -3.63 -1.70
C GLN A 116 1.33 -3.04 -2.70
N LYS A 117 1.78 -2.73 -3.93
CA LYS A 117 0.90 -2.96 -5.07
C LYS A 117 0.78 -4.47 -5.12
N GLN A 118 -0.21 -5.01 -4.40
CA GLN A 118 -0.62 -6.39 -4.57
C GLN A 118 -0.83 -6.55 -6.07
N LEU A 119 0.02 -7.38 -6.67
CA LEU A 119 -0.28 -8.00 -7.94
C LEU A 119 -1.56 -8.80 -7.72
N MET A 120 -2.70 -8.12 -7.87
CA MET A 120 -3.97 -8.80 -8.05
C MET A 120 -3.91 -9.35 -9.47
N HIS A 121 -3.35 -10.57 -9.54
CA HIS A 121 -3.62 -11.72 -10.41
C HIS A 121 -2.35 -12.58 -10.50
#